data_AF-A0A7Y0HX24-F1
#
_entry.id   AF-A0A7Y0HX24-F1
#
_cell.length_a   1.000
_cell.length_b   1.000
_cell.length_c   1.000
_cell.angle_alpha   90.00
_cell.angle_beta   90.00
_cell.angle_gamma   90.00
#
_symmetry.space_group_name_H-M   'P 1'
#
loop_
_entity.id
_entity.type
_entity.pdbx_description
1 polymer ?
#
loop_
_entity_poly.entity_id
_entity_poly.type
_entity_poly.pdbx_seq_one_letter_code
_entity_poly.pdbx_strand_id
1 'polypeptide(L)'
;MASRWTEVERVESGMLPTMLAQGIMVGTALTVGAIACSGFYLSMIGNVAALLPWTLAVVFVAVAFSYVVGFALLWCAESLTVRAKESVRPWVYAAVGAIAYGVWGMLVMSSLMNSLDQPLNGVVLANGDVMALTANYVVFGFIAFLLAQLYGVGLAKRKALAFGLLAVQLVLAIAGIAVLVMMFSALGR
;
A
#
# COMPACT_ATOMS: atom_id res chain seq x y z
N MET A 1 37.50 27.12 -18.28
CA MET A 1 36.70 26.24 -17.41
C MET A 1 35.75 25.46 -18.31
N ALA A 2 36.08 24.21 -18.63
CA ALA A 2 35.24 23.38 -19.50
C ALA A 2 33.94 23.02 -18.78
N SER A 3 32.82 23.15 -19.49
CA SER A 3 31.49 23.10 -18.90
C SER A 3 31.06 21.66 -18.64
N ARG A 4 30.59 21.41 -17.41
CA ARG A 4 30.35 20.12 -16.76
C ARG A 4 29.10 19.36 -17.27
N TRP A 5 28.76 19.49 -18.56
CA TRP A 5 27.51 18.95 -19.14
C TRP A 5 27.62 17.52 -19.63
N THR A 6 28.84 16.96 -19.67
CA THR A 6 29.10 15.55 -20.04
C THR A 6 29.39 14.67 -18.83
N GLU A 7 29.44 15.22 -17.61
CA GLU A 7 29.44 14.42 -16.39
C GLU A 7 28.02 13.85 -16.18
N VAL A 8 27.78 12.71 -16.81
CA VAL A 8 26.72 11.79 -16.38
C VAL A 8 27.10 11.34 -14.98
N GLU A 9 26.41 11.84 -13.97
CA GLU A 9 26.48 11.32 -12.61
C GLU A 9 26.11 9.84 -12.69
N ARG A 10 27.12 8.96 -12.71
CA ARG A 10 26.89 7.53 -12.79
C ARG A 10 26.14 7.18 -11.51
N VAL A 11 24.88 6.74 -11.67
CA VAL A 11 24.15 6.04 -10.61
C VAL A 11 25.11 5.03 -10.03
N GLU A 12 25.45 5.19 -8.74
CA GLU A 12 26.50 4.43 -8.07
C GLU A 12 26.31 2.95 -8.41
N SER A 13 27.27 2.41 -9.18
CA SER A 13 27.17 1.11 -9.83
C SER A 13 27.03 0.04 -8.76
N GLY A 14 25.80 -0.39 -8.48
CA GLY A 14 25.51 -1.29 -7.37
C GLY A 14 24.34 -0.89 -6.46
N MET A 15 23.61 0.20 -6.69
CA MET A 15 22.36 0.49 -5.97
C MET A 15 21.12 -0.09 -6.67
N LEU A 16 20.03 -0.33 -5.93
CA LEU A 16 18.73 -0.65 -6.53
C LEU A 16 18.12 0.60 -7.20
N PRO A 17 17.27 0.44 -8.23
CA PRO A 17 16.47 1.56 -8.73
C PRO A 17 15.69 2.21 -7.59
N THR A 18 15.82 3.52 -7.45
CA THR A 18 15.22 4.29 -6.33
C THR A 18 13.70 4.12 -6.31
N MET A 19 13.06 4.13 -7.48
CA MET A 19 11.62 3.88 -7.62
C MET A 19 11.20 2.51 -7.10
N LEU A 20 11.98 1.46 -7.36
CA LEU A 20 11.70 0.12 -6.84
C LEU A 20 11.82 0.11 -5.31
N ALA A 21 12.86 0.73 -4.76
CA ALA A 21 13.03 0.83 -3.31
C ALA A 21 11.89 1.64 -2.65
N GLN A 22 11.45 2.73 -3.29
CA GLN A 22 10.29 3.50 -2.84
C GLN A 22 9.00 2.66 -2.86
N GLY A 23 8.76 1.89 -3.93
CA GLY A 23 7.63 0.96 -4.00
C GLY A 23 7.64 -0.09 -2.88
N ILE A 24 8.81 -0.69 -2.60
CA ILE A 24 8.97 -1.64 -1.50
C ILE A 24 8.72 -0.97 -0.14
N MET A 25 9.14 0.28 0.04
CA MET A 25 8.85 1.06 1.26
C MET A 25 7.35 1.31 1.43
N VAL A 26 6.64 1.74 0.38
CA VAL A 26 5.18 1.91 0.40
C VAL A 26 4.52 0.59 0.81
N GLY A 27 4.88 -0.50 0.12
CA GLY A 27 4.32 -1.82 0.40
C GLY A 27 4.59 -2.31 1.81
N THR A 28 5.78 -2.06 2.35
CA THR A 28 6.12 -2.42 3.74
C THR A 28 5.27 -1.62 4.73
N ALA A 29 5.20 -0.29 4.58
CA ALA A 29 4.43 0.56 5.48
C ALA A 29 2.94 0.20 5.47
N LEU A 30 2.37 -0.04 4.29
CA LEU A 30 0.98 -0.44 4.15
C LEU A 30 0.71 -1.85 4.65
N THR A 31 1.65 -2.79 4.51
CA THR A 31 1.54 -4.14 5.08
C THR A 31 1.48 -4.10 6.60
N VAL A 32 2.39 -3.32 7.22
CA VAL A 32 2.38 -3.13 8.69
C VAL A 32 1.09 -2.45 9.13
N GLY A 33 0.65 -1.42 8.40
CA GLY A 33 -0.63 -0.77 8.63
C GLY A 33 -1.78 -1.76 8.60
N ALA A 34 -1.91 -2.53 7.53
CA ALA A 34 -2.94 -3.55 7.32
C ALA A 34 -3.01 -4.56 8.48
N ILE A 35 -1.86 -5.02 8.99
CA ILE A 35 -1.81 -5.92 10.15
C ILE A 35 -2.34 -5.22 11.40
N ALA A 36 -1.90 -3.99 11.66
CA ALA A 36 -2.28 -3.24 12.84
C ALA A 36 -3.77 -2.86 12.88
N CYS A 37 -4.38 -2.52 11.74
CA CYS A 37 -5.79 -2.14 11.65
C CYS A 37 -6.74 -3.27 11.26
N SER A 38 -6.24 -4.49 11.06
CA SER A 38 -7.07 -5.61 10.62
C SER A 38 -8.25 -5.90 11.56
N GLY A 39 -8.02 -5.90 12.88
CA GLY A 39 -9.07 -6.12 13.87
C GLY A 39 -10.15 -5.03 13.86
N PHE A 40 -9.77 -3.78 13.58
CA PHE A 40 -10.70 -2.68 13.42
C PHE A 40 -11.63 -2.91 12.22
N TYR A 41 -11.10 -3.30 11.06
CA TYR A 41 -11.92 -3.60 9.89
C TYR A 41 -12.80 -4.85 10.09
N LEU A 42 -12.29 -5.86 10.81
CA LEU A 42 -13.07 -7.08 11.09
C LEU A 42 -14.31 -6.78 11.95
N SER A 43 -14.16 -5.87 12.91
CA SER A 43 -15.26 -5.46 13.79
C SER A 43 -16.38 -4.74 13.03
N MET A 44 -16.06 -4.07 11.92
CA MET A 44 -17.04 -3.38 11.07
C MET A 44 -17.94 -4.36 10.29
N ILE A 45 -17.46 -5.57 10.01
CA ILE A 45 -18.24 -6.65 9.36
C ILE A 45 -18.71 -7.71 10.37
N GLY A 46 -18.94 -7.32 11.63
CA GLY A 46 -19.54 -8.23 12.62
C GLY A 46 -18.70 -9.45 13.02
N ASN A 47 -17.38 -9.44 12.76
CA ASN A 47 -16.47 -10.57 13.00
C ASN A 47 -16.86 -11.88 12.29
N VAL A 48 -17.36 -11.78 11.05
CA VAL A 48 -17.74 -12.94 10.22
C VAL A 48 -16.59 -13.89 9.88
N ALA A 49 -15.34 -13.48 10.11
CA ALA A 49 -14.15 -14.28 9.83
C ALA A 49 -13.23 -14.35 11.06
N ALA A 50 -12.39 -15.38 11.11
CA ALA A 50 -11.30 -15.44 12.07
C ALA A 50 -10.25 -14.35 11.76
N LEU A 51 -9.67 -13.76 12.81
CA LEU A 51 -8.75 -12.62 12.70
C LEU A 51 -7.55 -12.92 11.80
N LEU A 52 -6.91 -14.08 11.94
CA LEU A 52 -5.71 -14.39 11.19
C LEU A 52 -5.96 -14.52 9.67
N PRO A 53 -6.94 -15.32 9.19
CA PRO A 53 -7.35 -15.31 7.78
C PRO A 53 -7.73 -13.91 7.27
N TRP A 54 -8.48 -13.15 8.07
CA TRP A 54 -8.86 -11.80 7.72
C TRP A 54 -7.65 -10.87 7.54
N THR A 55 -6.68 -10.91 8.47
CA THR A 55 -5.46 -10.11 8.38
C THR A 55 -4.68 -10.41 7.10
N LEU A 56 -4.58 -11.67 6.70
CA LEU A 56 -3.93 -12.04 5.45
C LEU A 56 -4.68 -11.48 4.22
N ALA A 57 -6.01 -11.48 4.23
CA ALA A 57 -6.81 -10.85 3.18
C ALA A 57 -6.58 -9.33 3.09
N VAL A 58 -6.59 -8.61 4.23
CA VAL A 58 -6.32 -7.16 4.26
C VAL A 58 -4.90 -6.86 3.78
N VAL A 59 -3.92 -7.67 4.19
CA VAL A 59 -2.53 -7.55 3.72
C VAL A 59 -2.44 -7.74 2.21
N PHE A 60 -3.14 -8.73 1.64
CA PHE A 60 -3.19 -8.89 0.20
C PHE A 60 -3.73 -7.64 -0.50
N VAL A 61 -4.82 -7.04 -0.01
CA VAL A 61 -5.38 -5.79 -0.57
C VAL A 61 -4.38 -4.64 -0.52
N ALA A 62 -3.64 -4.50 0.58
CA ALA A 62 -2.61 -3.48 0.75
C ALA A 62 -1.42 -3.69 -0.19
N VAL A 63 -0.96 -4.94 -0.34
CA VAL A 63 0.13 -5.32 -1.24
C VAL A 63 -0.29 -5.13 -2.71
N ALA A 64 -1.51 -5.55 -3.07
CA ALA A 64 -2.07 -5.36 -4.41
C ALA A 64 -2.12 -3.88 -4.78
N PHE A 65 -2.58 -3.01 -3.87
CA PHE A 65 -2.51 -1.57 -4.10
C PHE A 65 -1.07 -1.12 -4.37
N SER A 66 -0.14 -1.47 -3.49
CA SER A 66 1.25 -1.00 -3.53
C SER A 66 1.94 -1.28 -4.87
N TYR A 67 1.74 -2.48 -5.42
CA TYR A 67 2.43 -2.90 -6.65
C TYR A 67 1.65 -2.69 -7.94
N VAL A 68 0.32 -2.50 -7.89
CA VAL A 68 -0.50 -2.21 -9.08
C VAL A 68 -0.70 -0.72 -9.26
N VAL A 69 -1.22 -0.04 -8.24
CA VAL A 69 -1.62 1.37 -8.30
C VAL A 69 -0.53 2.26 -7.70
N GLY A 70 -0.04 1.90 -6.52
CA GLY A 70 0.94 2.69 -5.77
C GLY A 70 2.23 2.92 -6.54
N PHE A 71 2.73 1.91 -7.24
CA PHE A 71 3.92 2.02 -8.08
C PHE A 71 3.76 3.01 -9.24
N ALA A 72 2.62 2.95 -9.94
CA ALA A 72 2.31 3.91 -11.00
C ALA A 72 2.21 5.34 -10.46
N LEU A 73 1.64 5.49 -9.25
CA LEU A 73 1.48 6.78 -8.60
C LEU A 73 2.77 7.38 -8.07
N LEU A 74 3.77 6.56 -7.72
CA LEU A 74 5.12 7.07 -7.43
C LEU A 74 5.69 7.78 -8.66
N TRP A 75 5.44 7.24 -9.86
CA TRP A 75 5.82 7.89 -11.12
C TRP A 75 5.05 9.19 -11.36
N CYS A 76 3.74 9.21 -11.05
CA CYS A 76 2.94 10.42 -11.10
C CYS A 76 3.42 11.48 -10.09
N ALA A 77 3.77 11.07 -8.87
CA ALA A 77 4.30 11.97 -7.86
C ALA A 77 5.66 12.54 -8.26
N GLU A 78 6.52 11.73 -8.87
CA GLU A 78 7.80 12.20 -9.42
C GLU A 78 7.58 13.22 -10.54
N SER A 79 6.69 12.93 -11.49
CA SER A 79 6.40 13.85 -12.59
C SER A 79 5.81 15.19 -12.12
N LEU A 80 4.95 15.17 -11.10
CA LEU A 80 4.41 16.38 -10.46
C LEU A 80 5.47 17.17 -9.68
N THR A 81 6.55 16.53 -9.23
CA THR A 81 7.58 17.15 -8.39
C THR A 81 8.87 17.52 -9.12
N VAL A 82 8.95 17.29 -10.45
CA VAL A 82 10.11 17.61 -11.30
C VAL A 82 10.61 19.05 -11.08
N ARG A 83 9.68 20.02 -10.99
CA ARG A 83 9.99 21.45 -10.79
C ARG A 83 9.67 21.95 -9.37
N ALA A 84 9.26 21.06 -8.47
CA ALA A 84 8.90 21.44 -7.11
C ALA A 84 10.15 21.65 -6.24
N LYS A 85 10.07 22.61 -5.31
CA LYS A 85 11.11 22.84 -4.30
C LYS A 85 11.29 21.59 -3.43
N GLU A 86 12.53 21.27 -3.06
CA GLU A 86 12.84 20.03 -2.34
C GLU A 86 12.04 19.85 -1.03
N SER A 87 11.79 20.95 -0.31
CA SER A 87 10.99 20.95 0.91
C SER A 87 9.52 20.56 0.70
N VAL A 88 8.98 20.70 -0.52
CA VAL A 88 7.56 20.44 -0.83
C VAL A 88 7.38 19.02 -1.40
N ARG A 89 8.45 18.42 -1.95
CA ARG A 89 8.38 17.10 -2.58
C ARG A 89 7.79 16.02 -1.67
N PRO A 90 8.22 15.84 -0.40
CA PRO A 90 7.65 14.80 0.48
C PRO A 90 6.15 14.96 0.71
N TRP A 91 5.67 16.22 0.78
CA TRP A 91 4.25 16.51 0.99
C TRP A 91 3.41 16.21 -0.24
N VAL A 92 3.93 16.43 -1.45
CA VAL A 92 3.24 16.04 -2.69
C VAL A 92 3.10 14.53 -2.79
N TYR A 93 4.17 13.78 -2.51
CA TYR A 93 4.10 12.31 -2.45
C TYR A 93 3.08 11.84 -1.43
N ALA A 94 3.12 12.39 -0.22
CA ALA A 94 2.19 12.05 0.84
C ALA A 94 0.73 12.36 0.46
N ALA A 95 0.47 13.51 -0.18
CA ALA A 95 -0.85 13.87 -0.67
C ALA A 95 -1.37 12.91 -1.76
N VAL A 96 -0.51 12.53 -2.71
CA VAL A 96 -0.84 11.53 -3.75
C VAL A 96 -1.19 10.20 -3.12
N GLY A 97 -0.37 9.72 -2.18
CA GLY A 97 -0.62 8.48 -1.44
C GLY A 97 -1.92 8.51 -0.63
N ALA A 98 -2.18 9.63 0.04
CA ALA A 98 -3.37 9.84 0.85
C ALA A 98 -4.66 9.74 0.02
N ILE A 99 -4.71 10.45 -1.10
CA ILE A 99 -5.88 10.45 -2.00
C ILE A 99 -6.07 9.06 -2.59
N ALA A 100 -5.00 8.48 -3.16
CA ALA A 100 -5.13 7.22 -3.88
C ALA A 100 -5.47 6.04 -2.98
N TYR A 101 -4.79 5.91 -1.83
CA TYR A 101 -5.09 4.82 -0.92
C TYR A 101 -6.44 5.04 -0.24
N GLY A 102 -6.84 6.30 0.02
CA GLY A 102 -8.20 6.63 0.45
C GLY A 102 -9.27 6.15 -0.54
N VAL A 103 -9.12 6.46 -1.83
CA VAL A 103 -10.03 5.97 -2.88
C VAL A 103 -10.01 4.45 -2.97
N TRP A 104 -8.84 3.82 -2.82
CA TRP A 104 -8.72 2.37 -2.78
C TRP A 104 -9.48 1.75 -1.60
N GLY A 105 -9.38 2.33 -0.40
CA GLY A 105 -10.16 1.91 0.76
C GLY A 105 -11.66 2.10 0.57
N MET A 106 -12.06 3.27 0.05
CA MET A 106 -13.46 3.62 -0.18
C MET A 106 -14.12 2.71 -1.21
N LEU A 107 -13.43 2.32 -2.28
CA LEU A 107 -14.03 1.58 -3.39
C LEU A 107 -13.72 0.09 -3.32
N VAL A 108 -12.45 -0.28 -3.16
CA VAL A 108 -12.02 -1.69 -3.27
C VAL A 108 -12.23 -2.41 -1.95
N MET A 109 -11.78 -1.83 -0.83
CA MET A 109 -11.89 -2.49 0.47
C MET A 109 -13.34 -2.58 0.95
N SER A 110 -14.12 -1.50 0.79
CA SER A 110 -15.56 -1.54 1.11
C SER A 110 -16.31 -2.59 0.28
N SER A 111 -16.00 -2.70 -1.01
CA SER A 111 -16.60 -3.71 -1.89
C SER A 111 -16.21 -5.13 -1.47
N LEU A 112 -14.95 -5.35 -1.09
CA LEU A 112 -14.50 -6.64 -0.55
C LEU A 112 -15.24 -7.01 0.74
N MET A 113 -15.37 -6.05 1.67
CA MET A 113 -16.08 -6.22 2.94
C MET A 113 -17.55 -6.58 2.70
N ASN A 114 -18.24 -5.81 1.84
CA ASN A 114 -19.65 -6.08 1.49
C ASN A 114 -19.83 -7.43 0.79
N SER A 115 -18.89 -7.82 -0.08
CA SER A 115 -18.97 -9.10 -0.79
C SER A 115 -18.84 -10.31 0.14
N LEU A 116 -18.20 -10.14 1.29
CA LEU A 116 -18.09 -11.18 2.33
C LEU A 116 -19.28 -11.17 3.28
N ASP A 117 -19.79 -9.99 3.64
CA ASP A 117 -20.82 -9.83 4.65
C ASP A 117 -22.25 -10.09 4.12
N GLN A 118 -22.57 -9.60 2.92
CA GLN A 118 -23.93 -9.73 2.35
C GLN A 118 -24.40 -11.18 2.19
N PRO A 119 -23.58 -12.15 1.72
CA PRO A 119 -24.00 -13.55 1.62
C PRO A 119 -24.28 -14.21 2.98
N LEU A 120 -23.79 -13.63 4.08
CA LEU A 120 -23.98 -14.13 5.44
C LEU A 120 -25.21 -13.51 6.13
N ASN A 121 -26.11 -12.89 5.37
CA ASN A 121 -27.20 -12.03 5.85
C ASN A 121 -26.71 -10.82 6.68
N GLY A 122 -25.45 -10.44 6.49
CA GLY A 122 -24.89 -9.21 7.04
C GLY A 122 -25.46 -7.97 6.36
N VAL A 123 -25.41 -6.85 7.08
CA VAL A 123 -25.91 -5.58 6.59
C VAL A 123 -24.77 -4.86 5.87
N VAL A 124 -25.05 -4.35 4.66
CA VAL A 124 -24.09 -3.53 3.91
C VAL A 124 -23.47 -2.47 4.81
N LEU A 125 -22.15 -2.30 4.68
CA LEU A 125 -21.37 -1.38 5.52
C LEU A 125 -22.03 0.00 5.58
N ALA A 126 -22.27 0.49 6.80
CA ALA A 126 -22.91 1.78 6.99
C ALA A 126 -22.02 2.90 6.43
N ASN A 127 -22.62 4.00 5.97
CA ASN A 127 -21.86 5.16 5.45
C ASN A 127 -20.81 5.65 6.46
N GLY A 128 -21.11 5.59 7.77
CA GLY A 128 -20.16 5.93 8.82
C GLY A 128 -18.93 5.02 8.86
N ASP A 129 -19.12 3.72 8.66
CA ASP A 129 -18.03 2.75 8.63
C ASP A 129 -17.19 2.88 7.36
N VAL A 130 -17.83 3.13 6.21
CA VAL A 130 -17.13 3.44 4.95
C VAL A 130 -16.28 4.71 5.10
N MET A 131 -16.79 5.74 5.77
CA MET A 131 -16.04 6.96 6.06
C MET A 131 -14.85 6.70 6.99
N ALA A 132 -15.05 5.94 8.07
CA ALA A 132 -13.99 5.61 9.01
C ALA A 132 -12.89 4.73 8.37
N LEU A 133 -13.29 3.75 7.55
CA LEU A 133 -12.40 2.95 6.71
C LEU A 133 -11.58 3.85 5.78
N THR A 134 -12.25 4.73 5.03
CA THR A 134 -11.59 5.66 4.10
C THR A 134 -10.59 6.54 4.82
N ALA A 135 -10.97 7.14 5.96
CA ALA A 135 -10.08 8.01 6.73
C ALA A 135 -8.82 7.27 7.19
N ASN A 136 -8.97 6.02 7.63
CA ASN A 136 -7.85 5.18 8.04
C ASN A 136 -6.90 4.90 6.86
N TYR A 137 -7.45 4.56 5.69
CA TYR A 137 -6.68 4.38 4.46
C TYR A 137 -5.99 5.69 4.02
N VAL A 138 -6.64 6.84 4.11
CA VAL A 138 -6.02 8.14 3.80
C VAL A 138 -4.76 8.36 4.65
N VAL A 139 -4.85 8.09 5.97
CA VAL A 139 -3.71 8.25 6.90
C VAL A 139 -2.55 7.31 6.55
N PHE A 140 -2.84 6.03 6.31
CA PHE A 140 -1.76 5.08 5.96
C PHE A 140 -1.16 5.37 4.57
N GLY A 141 -1.97 5.78 3.60
CA GLY A 141 -1.50 6.19 2.28
C GLY A 141 -0.57 7.39 2.36
N PHE A 142 -0.93 8.38 3.19
CA PHE A 142 -0.10 9.54 3.49
C PHE A 142 1.26 9.13 4.06
N ILE A 143 1.25 8.32 5.14
CA ILE A 143 2.47 7.89 5.83
C ILE A 143 3.34 7.05 4.90
N ALA A 144 2.77 6.10 4.16
CA ALA A 144 3.53 5.19 3.30
C ALA A 144 4.29 5.92 2.20
N PHE A 145 3.63 6.87 1.51
CA PHE A 145 4.27 7.65 0.45
C PHE A 145 5.26 8.68 1.00
N LEU A 146 4.99 9.25 2.17
CA LEU A 146 5.96 10.11 2.87
C LEU A 146 7.24 9.32 3.20
N LEU A 147 7.09 8.14 3.81
CA LEU A 147 8.21 7.26 4.16
C LEU A 147 8.98 6.80 2.91
N ALA A 148 8.29 6.51 1.82
CA ALA A 148 8.93 6.17 0.55
C ALA A 148 9.81 7.32 0.07
N GLN A 149 9.32 8.55 0.07
CA GLN A 149 10.12 9.70 -0.37
C GLN A 149 11.31 9.98 0.56
N LEU A 150 11.14 9.82 1.87
CA LEU A 150 12.20 10.10 2.85
C LEU A 150 13.28 9.00 2.91
N TYR A 151 12.89 7.73 2.81
CA TYR A 151 13.78 6.60 3.07
C TYR A 151 14.08 5.72 1.85
N GLY A 152 13.45 5.97 0.70
CA GLY A 152 13.62 5.16 -0.52
C GLY A 152 15.07 5.07 -0.98
N VAL A 153 15.82 6.18 -0.97
CA VAL A 153 17.26 6.19 -1.32
C VAL A 153 18.09 5.42 -0.30
N GLY A 154 17.74 5.52 0.99
CA GLY A 154 18.40 4.76 2.06
C GLY A 154 18.18 3.25 1.91
N LEU A 155 16.98 2.83 1.51
CA LEU A 155 16.67 1.44 1.23
C LEU A 155 17.38 0.94 -0.05
N ALA A 156 17.50 1.77 -1.07
CA ALA A 156 18.17 1.41 -2.33
C ALA A 156 19.64 1.01 -2.15
N LYS A 157 20.29 1.53 -1.09
CA LYS A 157 21.66 1.16 -0.67
C LYS A 157 21.73 -0.19 0.05
N ARG A 158 20.62 -0.69 0.61
CA ARG A 158 20.55 -1.93 1.41
C ARG A 158 19.81 -3.04 0.66
N LYS A 159 20.42 -3.54 -0.42
CA LYS A 159 19.79 -4.51 -1.35
C LYS A 159 19.19 -5.73 -0.68
N ALA A 160 19.93 -6.37 0.23
CA ALA A 160 19.46 -7.56 0.94
C ALA A 160 18.19 -7.28 1.74
N LEU A 161 18.11 -6.13 2.40
CA LEU A 161 16.93 -5.71 3.15
C LEU A 161 15.75 -5.43 2.22
N ALA A 162 15.98 -4.72 1.11
CA ALA A 162 14.94 -4.41 0.13
C ALA A 162 14.33 -5.69 -0.47
N PHE A 163 15.15 -6.63 -0.92
CA PHE A 163 14.68 -7.91 -1.45
C PHE A 163 14.04 -8.78 -0.37
N GLY A 164 14.55 -8.77 0.86
CA GLY A 164 13.92 -9.46 1.98
C GLY A 164 12.51 -8.94 2.28
N LEU A 165 12.34 -7.61 2.32
CA LEU A 165 11.03 -6.98 2.50
C LEU A 165 10.08 -7.30 1.35
N LEU A 166 10.56 -7.26 0.11
CA LEU A 166 9.77 -7.62 -1.06
C LEU A 166 9.31 -9.08 -0.99
N ALA A 167 10.23 -10.00 -0.67
CA ALA A 167 9.92 -11.42 -0.56
C ALA A 167 8.86 -11.68 0.52
N VAL A 168 8.98 -11.07 1.70
CA VAL A 168 7.99 -11.17 2.77
C VAL A 168 6.61 -10.70 2.30
N GLN A 169 6.54 -9.54 1.63
CA GLN A 169 5.28 -9.00 1.12
C GLN A 169 4.63 -9.93 0.09
N LEU A 170 5.42 -10.49 -0.83
CA LEU A 170 4.91 -11.42 -1.83
C LEU A 170 4.41 -12.73 -1.19
N VAL A 171 5.14 -13.28 -0.22
CA VAL A 171 4.69 -14.48 0.51
C VAL A 171 3.38 -14.21 1.24
N LEU A 172 3.26 -13.08 1.94
CA LEU A 172 2.03 -12.70 2.63
C LEU A 172 0.87 -12.46 1.66
N ALA A 173 1.13 -11.86 0.50
CA ALA A 173 0.11 -11.65 -0.52
C ALA A 173 -0.37 -12.96 -1.14
N ILE A 174 0.54 -13.91 -1.41
CA ILE A 174 0.19 -15.25 -1.90
C ILE A 174 -0.66 -16.00 -0.85
N ALA A 175 -0.29 -15.91 0.43
CA ALA A 175 -1.10 -16.47 1.50
C ALA A 175 -2.48 -15.79 1.59
N GLY A 176 -2.52 -14.46 1.48
CA GLY A 176 -3.77 -13.69 1.53
C GLY A 176 -4.73 -13.98 0.39
N ILE A 177 -4.25 -14.09 -0.85
CA ILE A 177 -5.11 -14.47 -1.98
C ILE A 177 -5.62 -15.91 -1.85
N ALA A 178 -4.77 -16.84 -1.38
CA ALA A 178 -5.20 -18.22 -1.14
C ALA A 178 -6.32 -18.27 -0.09
N VAL A 179 -6.19 -17.51 0.99
CA VAL A 179 -7.22 -17.38 2.02
C VAL A 179 -8.50 -16.75 1.46
N LEU A 180 -8.40 -15.67 0.68
CA LEU A 180 -9.58 -15.05 0.05
C LEU A 180 -10.34 -16.04 -0.84
N VAL A 181 -9.62 -16.82 -1.65
CA VAL A 181 -10.23 -17.88 -2.48
C VAL A 181 -10.95 -18.90 -1.60
N MET A 182 -10.35 -19.33 -0.49
CA MET A 182 -10.99 -20.24 0.45
C MET A 182 -12.24 -19.64 1.09
N MET A 183 -12.19 -18.37 1.50
CA MET A 183 -13.33 -17.66 2.10
C MET A 183 -14.50 -17.57 1.12
N PHE A 184 -14.26 -17.08 -0.11
CA PHE A 184 -15.32 -16.99 -1.13
C PHE A 184 -15.83 -18.37 -1.58
N SER A 185 -14.97 -19.39 -1.63
CA SER A 185 -15.40 -20.76 -1.92
C SER A 185 -16.29 -21.35 -0.84
N ALA A 186 -16.16 -20.90 0.42
CA ALA A 186 -17.06 -21.29 1.50
C ALA A 186 -18.42 -20.59 1.43
N LEU A 187 -18.47 -19.36 0.91
CA LEU A 187 -19.69 -18.58 0.71
C LEU A 187 -20.53 -19.03 -0.50
N GLY A 188 -19.87 -19.59 -1.52
CA GLY A 188 -20.55 -20.09 -2.73
C GLY A 188 -21.17 -21.48 -2.60
N ARG A 189 -21.12 -22.09 -1.41
CA ARG A 189 -21.76 -23.37 -1.09
C ARG A 189 -23.03 -23.12 -0.28
#